data_AF-A0A0B2QHD2-F1
#
_entry.id   AF-A0A0B2QHD2-F1
#
_cell.length_a   1.000
_cell.length_b   1.000
_cell.length_c   1.000
_cell.angle_alpha   90.00
_cell.angle_beta   90.00
_cell.angle_gamma   90.00
#
_symmetry.space_group_name_H-M   'P 1'
#
loop_
_entity.id
_entity.type
_entity.pdbx_description
1 polymer ?
#
loop_
_entity_poly.entity_id
_entity_poly.type
_entity_poly.pdbx_seq_one_letter_code
_entity_poly.pdbx_strand_id
1 'polypeptide(L)' 'LINFWESLWQLQACSGEIVTFVLNGETYLGQGCRQAIRVIGHDCWHNIVASLGFTTEETDILEGYCDEIVHSPPPPLVEP' A
#
# COMPACT_ATOMS: atom_id res chain seq x y z
N LEU A 1 2.38 -18.63 -1.54
CA LEU A 1 2.54 -17.53 -2.51
C LEU A 1 1.15 -17.06 -2.87
N ILE A 2 0.73 -15.92 -2.33
CA ILE A 2 -0.53 -15.25 -2.70
C ILE A 2 -0.23 -14.49 -3.99
N ASN A 3 -1.05 -14.67 -5.03
CA ASN A 3 -0.85 -13.97 -6.30
C ASN A 3 -1.61 -12.62 -6.30
N PHE A 4 -1.25 -11.72 -7.21
CA PHE A 4 -1.89 -10.40 -7.36
C PHE A 4 -3.42 -10.46 -7.33
N TRP A 5 -4.00 -11.42 -8.05
CA TRP A 5 -5.45 -11.58 -8.17
C TRP A 5 -6.13 -11.96 -6.86
N GLU A 6 -5.50 -12.83 -6.08
CA GLU A 6 -5.97 -13.21 -4.75
C GLU A 6 -5.87 -12.02 -3.78
N SER A 7 -4.79 -11.25 -3.84
CA SER A 7 -4.65 -10.04 -3.01
C SER A 7 -5.70 -8.98 -3.38
N LEU A 8 -5.99 -8.78 -4.67
CA LEU A 8 -7.05 -7.90 -5.14
C LEU A 8 -8.43 -8.35 -4.64
N TRP A 9 -8.70 -9.65 -4.68
CA TRP A 9 -9.96 -10.20 -4.16
C TRP A 9 -10.10 -9.97 -2.65
N GLN A 10 -9.02 -10.14 -1.88
CA GLN A 10 -9.02 -9.84 -0.45
C GLN A 10 -9.20 -8.35 -0.16
N LEU A 11 -8.62 -7.47 -0.98
CA LEU A 11 -8.83 -6.03 -0.87
C LEU A 11 -10.27 -5.62 -1.19
N GLN A 12 -10.89 -6.27 -2.19
CA GLN A 12 -12.31 -6.09 -2.48
C GLN A 12 -13.17 -6.49 -1.28
N ALA A 13 -12.87 -7.62 -0.63
CA ALA A 13 -13.61 -8.13 0.52
C ALA A 13 -13.56 -7.17 1.73
N CYS A 14 -12.48 -6.40 1.90
CA CYS A 14 -12.36 -5.41 2.98
C CYS A 14 -12.61 -3.95 2.55
N SER A 15 -13.12 -3.71 1.34
CA SER A 15 -13.43 -2.36 0.84
C SER A 15 -14.34 -1.55 1.78
N GLY A 16 -15.26 -2.20 2.50
CA GLY A 16 -16.09 -1.56 3.52
C GLY A 16 -15.30 -1.04 4.72
N GLU A 17 -14.26 -1.77 5.15
CA GLU A 17 -13.35 -1.33 6.23
C GLU A 17 -12.54 -0.12 5.77
N ILE A 18 -12.06 -0.13 4.52
CA ILE A 18 -11.30 0.98 3.92
C ILE A 18 -12.16 2.25 3.82
N VAL A 19 -13.40 2.13 3.31
CA VAL A 19 -14.33 3.26 3.19
C VAL A 19 -14.65 3.83 4.57
N THR A 20 -14.90 2.97 5.55
CA THR A 20 -15.16 3.37 6.94
C THR A 20 -13.96 4.08 7.57
N PHE A 21 -12.75 3.55 7.38
CA PHE A 21 -11.50 4.16 7.82
C PHE A 21 -11.34 5.59 7.28
N VAL A 22 -11.58 5.79 5.98
CA VAL A 22 -11.41 7.10 5.33
C VAL A 22 -12.51 8.10 5.70
N LEU A 23 -13.78 7.66 5.72
CA LEU A 23 -14.91 8.56 5.90
C LEU A 23 -15.21 8.88 7.37
N ASN A 24 -15.03 7.91 8.26
CA ASN A 24 -15.39 8.05 9.68
C ASN A 24 -14.17 8.32 10.57
N GLY A 25 -12.96 8.20 10.03
CA GLY A 25 -11.73 8.29 10.83
C GLY A 25 -11.58 7.15 11.83
N GLU A 26 -12.31 6.05 11.64
CA GLU A 26 -12.13 4.85 12.44
C GLU A 26 -10.73 4.26 12.21
N THR A 27 -10.10 3.74 13.26
CA THR A 27 -8.66 3.44 13.26
C THR A 27 -8.31 1.99 13.02
N TYR A 28 -9.29 1.10 12.78
CA TYR A 28 -9.03 -0.33 12.76
C TYR A 28 -9.40 -1.02 11.45
N LEU A 29 -8.36 -1.43 10.73
CA LEU A 29 -8.44 -2.39 9.63
C LEU A 29 -8.16 -3.79 10.19
N GLY A 30 -8.95 -4.79 9.84
CA GLY A 30 -8.73 -6.19 10.20
C GLY A 30 -7.39 -6.71 9.67
N GLN A 31 -6.85 -7.76 10.30
CA GLN A 31 -5.55 -8.34 9.93
C GLN A 31 -5.51 -8.77 8.46
N GLY A 32 -6.59 -9.36 7.95
CA GLY A 32 -6.70 -9.73 6.54
C GLY A 32 -6.62 -8.53 5.60
N CYS A 33 -7.33 -7.44 5.92
CA CYS A 33 -7.30 -6.21 5.11
C CYS A 33 -5.92 -5.57 5.11
N ARG A 34 -5.27 -5.48 6.27
CA ARG A 34 -3.89 -4.96 6.38
C ARG A 34 -2.90 -5.79 5.57
N GLN A 35 -3.04 -7.12 5.59
CA GLN A 35 -2.18 -7.99 4.80
C GLN A 35 -2.42 -7.81 3.30
N ALA A 36 -3.68 -7.72 2.86
CA ALA A 36 -4.02 -7.48 1.46
C ALA A 36 -3.45 -6.14 0.94
N ILE A 37 -3.59 -5.06 1.73
CA ILE A 37 -3.01 -3.74 1.42
C ILE A 37 -1.49 -3.84 1.28
N ARG A 38 -0.82 -4.54 2.21
CA ARG A 38 0.64 -4.70 2.19
C ARG A 38 1.11 -5.46 0.96
N VAL A 39 0.44 -6.56 0.60
CA VAL A 39 0.80 -7.38 -0.56
C VAL A 39 0.54 -6.63 -1.86
N ILE A 40 -0.55 -5.87 -1.97
CA ILE A 40 -0.80 -5.04 -3.16
C ILE A 40 0.23 -3.90 -3.28
N GLY A 41 0.53 -3.24 -2.16
CA GLY A 41 1.48 -2.12 -2.14
C GLY A 41 2.92 -2.53 -2.44
N HIS A 42 3.33 -3.74 -2.05
CA HIS A 42 4.71 -4.22 -2.25
C HIS A 42 4.82 -5.16 -3.46
N ASP A 43 4.09 -6.28 -3.45
CA ASP A 43 4.27 -7.35 -4.45
C ASP A 43 3.60 -7.02 -5.80
N CYS A 44 2.74 -6.00 -5.84
CA CYS A 44 1.94 -5.67 -7.02
C CYS A 44 2.20 -4.25 -7.53
N TRP A 45 3.14 -3.54 -6.91
CA TRP A 45 3.51 -2.17 -7.23
C TRP A 45 3.81 -2.00 -8.72
N HIS A 46 4.69 -2.86 -9.29
CA HIS A 46 5.02 -2.84 -10.72
C HIS A 46 3.80 -2.94 -11.63
N ASN A 47 2.82 -3.78 -11.31
CA ASN A 47 1.61 -3.92 -12.12
C ASN A 47 0.73 -2.66 -12.08
N ILE A 48 0.66 -2.00 -10.92
CA ILE A 48 -0.12 -0.78 -10.73
C ILE A 48 0.50 0.37 -11.53
N VAL A 49 1.81 0.59 -11.40
CA VAL A 49 2.47 1.69 -12.10
C VAL A 49 2.60 1.43 -13.59
N ALA A 50 2.74 0.18 -14.03
CA ALA A 50 2.66 -0.17 -15.45
C ALA A 50 1.29 0.18 -16.05
N SER A 51 0.20 0.00 -15.30
CA SER A 51 -1.15 0.43 -15.72
C SER A 51 -1.29 1.95 -15.83
N LEU A 52 -0.40 2.71 -15.19
CA LEU A 52 -0.30 4.16 -15.31
C LEU A 52 0.67 4.61 -16.43
N GLY A 53 1.29 3.67 -17.14
CA GLY A 53 2.17 3.92 -18.28
C GLY A 53 3.66 4.02 -17.94
N PHE A 54 4.05 3.72 -16.70
CA PHE A 54 5.46 3.68 -16.31
C PHE A 54 6.14 2.42 -16.85
N THR A 55 7.41 2.56 -17.21
CA THR A 55 8.29 1.43 -17.53
C THR A 55 8.79 0.75 -16.26
N THR A 56 9.31 -0.48 -16.40
CA THR A 56 9.94 -1.20 -15.29
C THR A 56 11.08 -0.38 -14.67
N GLU A 57 11.89 0.26 -15.49
CA GLU A 57 13.07 1.02 -15.03
C GLU A 57 12.66 2.28 -14.25
N GLU A 58 11.64 3.01 -14.69
CA GLU A 58 11.07 4.13 -13.93
C GLU A 58 10.44 3.65 -12.61
N THR A 59 9.85 2.45 -12.60
CA THR A 59 9.27 1.85 -11.41
C THR A 59 10.34 1.53 -10.37
N ASP A 60 11.43 0.90 -10.78
CA ASP A 60 12.54 0.52 -9.90
C ASP A 60 13.19 1.77 -9.27
N ILE A 61 13.29 2.86 -10.03
CA ILE A 61 13.76 4.16 -9.51
C ILE A 61 12.80 4.70 -8.44
N LEU A 62 11.48 4.67 -8.70
CA LEU A 62 10.47 5.16 -7.76
C LEU A 62 10.39 4.32 -6.49
N GLU A 63 10.55 3.01 -6.58
CA GLU A 63 10.62 2.09 -5.44
C GLU A 63 11.81 2.44 -4.54
N GLY A 64 12.99 2.70 -5.14
CA GLY A 64 14.18 3.16 -4.41
C GLY A 64 13.96 4.44 -3.60
N TYR A 65 13.21 5.42 -4.12
CA TYR A 65 12.86 6.64 -3.37
C TYR A 65 11.95 6.36 -2.17
N CYS A 66 10.98 5.45 -2.31
CA CYS A 66 10.07 5.10 -1.23
C CYS A 66 10.79 4.37 -0.09
N ASP A 67 11.75 3.51 -0.40
CA ASP A 67 12.57 2.82 0.61
C ASP A 67 13.47 3.78 1.40
N GLU A 68 14.03 4.81 0.77
CA GLU A 68 14.79 5.86 1.47
C GLU A 68 13.93 6.64 2.48
N ILE A 69 12.65 6.86 2.19
CA ILE A 69 11.69 7.51 3.10
C ILE A 69 11.39 6.61 4.30
N VAL A 70 11.26 5.29 4.11
CA VAL A 70 11.03 4.33 5.20
C VAL A 70 12.25 4.23 6.14
N HIS A 71 13.46 4.38 5.61
CA HIS A 71 14.70 4.38 6.41
C HIS A 71 15.06 5.75 7.00
N SER A 72 14.35 6.81 6.64
CA SER A 72 14.52 8.13 7.24
C SER A 72 13.90 8.14 8.64
N PRO A 73 14.62 8.59 9.69
CA PRO A 73 14.04 8.70 11.02
C PRO A 73 12.82 9.62 10.96
N PRO A 74 11.72 9.28 11.66
CA PRO A 74 10.54 10.14 11.68
C PRO A 74 10.95 11.55 12.14
N PRO A 75 10.42 12.62 11.51
CA PRO A 75 10.68 13.97 11.97
C PRO A 75 10.34 14.08 13.45
N PRO A 76 11.16 14.77 14.26
CA PRO A 76 10.91 14.87 15.69
C PRO A 76 9.50 15.40 15.92
N LEU A 77 8.71 14.64 16.70
CA LEU A 77 7.40 15.07 17.16
C LEU A 77 7.59 16.39 17.90
N VAL A 78 7.19 17.50 17.28
CA VAL A 78 7.04 18.78 17.98
C VAL A 78 5.75 18.67 18.78
N GLU A 79 5.87 18.21 20.03
CA GLU A 79 4.79 18.33 21.02
C GLU A 79 4.58 19.82 21.38
N PRO A 80 3.33 20.33 21.37
CA PRO A 80 2.98 21.64 21.92
C PRO A 80 3.10 21.72 23.45
#